data_AF-A0A090RWP0-F1
#
_entry.id   AF-A0A090RWP0-F1
#
_cell.length_a   1.000
_cell.length_b   1.000
_cell.length_c   1.000
_cell.angle_alpha   90.00
_cell.angle_beta   90.00
_cell.angle_gamma   90.00
#
_symmetry.space_group_name_H-M   'P 1'
#
loop_
_entity.id
_entity.type
_entity.pdbx_description
1 polymer ?
#
loop_
_entity_poly.entity_id
_entity_poly.type
_entity_poly.pdbx_seq_one_letter_code
_entity_poly.pdbx_strand_id
1 'polypeptide(L)' 'MSNTTNSAKNELANIVFVDNFDSFTYNLVDQFRSLGHNVKIYRNHIAADKIAKAVLELDNPVVVLSPVPVRLQKRVVCQS' A
#
# COMPACT_ATOMS: atom_id res chain seq x y z
N MET A 1 -1.55 32.61 -26.08
CA MET A 1 -1.96 32.46 -24.66
C MET A 1 -2.96 31.32 -24.55
N SER A 2 -2.53 30.15 -24.08
CA SER A 2 -3.43 29.11 -23.59
C SER A 2 -2.83 28.63 -22.28
N ASN A 3 -3.32 29.21 -21.17
CA ASN A 3 -2.93 28.83 -19.82
C ASN A 3 -3.57 27.48 -19.52
N THR A 4 -2.93 26.40 -19.96
CA THR A 4 -3.27 25.07 -19.46
C THR A 4 -2.64 24.97 -18.08
N THR A 5 -3.46 25.30 -17.07
CA THR A 5 -3.21 24.93 -15.70
C THR A 5 -2.88 23.44 -15.66
N ASN A 6 -1.59 23.12 -15.57
CA ASN A 6 -1.09 21.88 -14.96
C ASN A 6 -1.46 21.92 -13.47
N SER A 7 -2.75 21.99 -13.18
CA SER A 7 -3.27 21.59 -11.90
C SER A 7 -3.08 20.09 -11.91
N ALA A 8 -1.99 19.64 -11.26
CA ALA A 8 -1.81 18.25 -10.90
C ALA A 8 -3.13 17.82 -10.25
N LYS A 9 -3.98 17.15 -11.04
CA LYS A 9 -5.22 16.57 -10.54
C LYS A 9 -4.76 15.70 -9.41
N ASN A 10 -5.15 16.04 -8.19
CA ASN A 10 -4.98 15.16 -7.05
C ASN A 10 -6.02 14.06 -7.27
N GLU A 11 -5.79 13.18 -8.25
CA GLU A 11 -6.68 12.06 -8.54
C GLU A 11 -6.61 11.16 -7.31
N LEU A 12 -7.73 11.07 -6.61
CA LEU A 12 -7.89 10.25 -5.43
C LEU A 12 -7.67 8.79 -5.85
N ALA A 13 -6.44 8.30 -5.70
CA ALA A 13 -6.12 6.92 -6.01
C ALA A 13 -6.87 5.95 -5.07
N ASN A 14 -7.34 4.84 -5.63
CA ASN A 14 -7.90 3.72 -4.87
C ASN A 14 -6.76 2.77 -4.48
N ILE A 15 -6.40 2.76 -3.22
CA ILE A 15 -5.31 1.96 -2.68
C ILE A 15 -5.89 0.73 -1.98
N VAL A 16 -5.46 -0.45 -2.45
CA VAL A 16 -5.71 -1.73 -1.80
C VAL A 16 -4.47 -2.10 -1.01
N PHE A 17 -4.56 -1.98 0.31
CA PHE A 17 -3.45 -2.22 1.24
C PHE A 17 -3.55 -3.64 1.82
N VAL A 18 -2.60 -4.51 1.48
CA VAL A 18 -2.54 -5.89 1.97
C VAL A 18 -1.62 -5.95 3.18
N ASP A 19 -2.22 -6.17 4.35
CA ASP A 19 -1.56 -6.18 5.65
C ASP A 19 -1.15 -7.61 6.06
N ASN A 20 0.16 -7.81 6.23
CA ASN A 20 0.75 -9.06 6.67
C ASN A 20 1.03 -9.09 8.18
N PHE A 21 0.09 -8.60 8.98
CA PHE A 21 0.17 -8.58 10.45
C PHE A 21 1.32 -7.71 10.98
N ASP A 22 1.52 -6.56 10.34
CA ASP A 22 2.58 -5.62 10.73
C ASP A 22 2.04 -4.50 11.63
N SER A 23 2.86 -4.07 12.59
CA SER A 23 2.54 -2.97 13.49
C SER A 23 2.65 -1.60 12.82
N PHE A 24 3.35 -1.50 11.68
CA PHE A 24 3.53 -0.25 10.94
C PHE A 24 2.38 0.08 9.97
N THR A 25 1.48 -0.87 9.70
CA THR A 25 0.38 -0.74 8.75
C THR A 25 -0.43 0.55 8.91
N TYR A 26 -0.79 0.91 10.16
CA TYR A 26 -1.60 2.11 10.41
C TYR A 26 -0.88 3.41 10.09
N ASN A 27 0.44 3.48 10.28
CA ASN A 27 1.22 4.68 9.98
C ASN A 27 1.25 4.99 8.48
N LEU A 28 1.30 3.96 7.65
CA LEU A 28 1.27 4.12 6.19
C LEU A 28 -0.14 4.44 5.69
N VAL A 29 -1.14 3.74 6.22
CA VAL A 29 -2.54 4.01 5.87
C VAL A 29 -2.94 5.45 6.23
N ASP A 30 -2.50 5.95 7.38
CA ASP A 30 -2.79 7.31 7.83
C ASP A 30 -2.17 8.38 6.91
N GLN A 31 -0.93 8.17 6.46
CA GLN A 31 -0.29 9.04 5.47
C GLN A 31 -1.05 9.06 4.14
N PHE A 32 -1.44 7.90 3.61
CA PHE A 32 -2.22 7.83 2.37
C PHE A 32 -3.58 8.51 2.49
N ARG A 33 -4.26 8.36 3.63
CA ARG A 33 -5.54 9.04 3.90
C ARG A 33 -5.36 10.54 4.04
N SER A 34 -4.29 10.98 4.69
CA SER A 34 -3.95 12.40 4.84
C SER A 34 -3.65 13.08 3.49
N LEU A 35 -3.15 12.31 2.52
CA LEU A 35 -2.97 12.74 1.14
C LEU A 35 -4.27 12.75 0.32
N GLY A 36 -5.38 12.28 0.90
CA GLY A 36 -6.70 12.23 0.25
C GLY A 36 -6.99 10.90 -0.47
N HIS A 37 -6.10 9.92 -0.45
CA HIS A 37 -6.35 8.65 -1.15
C HIS A 37 -7.36 7.77 -0.42
N ASN A 38 -8.11 6.99 -1.19
CA ASN A 38 -9.06 6.03 -0.65
C ASN A 38 -8.34 4.70 -0.36
N VAL A 39 -8.23 4.32 0.91
CA VAL A 39 -7.45 3.13 1.33
C VAL A 39 -8.35 2.05 1.90
N LYS A 40 -8.39 0.89 1.24
CA LYS A 40 -9.03 -0.35 1.72
C LYS A 40 -7.97 -1.32 2.23
N ILE A 41 -8.10 -1.76 3.48
CA ILE A 41 -7.15 -2.70 4.11
C ILE A 41 -7.69 -4.12 4.02
N TYR A 42 -6.88 -5.05 3.53
CA TYR A 42 -7.13 -6.49 3.54
C TYR A 42 -6.02 -7.20 4.30
N ARG A 43 -6.36 -8.09 5.22
CA ARG A 43 -5.35 -8.90 5.92
C ARG A 43 -4.99 -10.11 5.08
N ASN A 44 -3.71 -10.49 5.07
CA ASN A 44 -3.17 -11.59 4.26
C ASN A 44 -3.69 -13.01 4.64
N HIS A 45 -4.62 -13.12 5.60
CA HIS A 45 -5.34 -14.38 5.88
C HIS A 45 -6.61 -14.55 5.03
N ILE A 46 -7.01 -13.51 4.30
CA ILE A 46 -8.16 -13.54 3.39
C ILE A 46 -7.73 -14.23 2.09
N ALA A 47 -8.61 -15.05 1.51
CA ALA A 47 -8.36 -15.69 0.22
C ALA A 47 -7.99 -14.67 -0.87
N ALA A 48 -6.93 -14.95 -1.62
CA ALA A 48 -6.42 -14.07 -2.67
C ALA A 48 -7.50 -13.69 -3.69
N ASP A 49 -8.41 -14.60 -4.03
CA ASP A 49 -9.51 -14.36 -4.96
C ASP A 49 -10.43 -13.21 -4.53
N LYS A 50 -10.66 -13.04 -3.21
CA LYS A 50 -11.45 -11.92 -2.69
C LYS A 50 -10.74 -10.59 -2.85
N ILE A 51 -9.43 -10.56 -2.64
CA ILE A 51 -8.59 -9.36 -2.81
C ILE A 51 -8.52 -9.01 -4.30
N ALA A 52 -8.29 -10.00 -5.15
CA ALA A 52 -8.25 -9.83 -6.61
C ALA A 52 -9.57 -9.29 -7.15
N LYS A 53 -10.71 -9.84 -6.72
CA LYS A 53 -12.03 -9.33 -7.09
C LYS A 53 -12.22 -7.87 -6.67
N ALA A 54 -11.82 -7.52 -5.45
CA ALA A 54 -11.92 -6.15 -4.96
C ALA A 54 -11.02 -5.17 -5.73
N VAL A 55 -9.85 -5.60 -6.20
CA VAL A 55 -8.96 -4.81 -7.06
C VAL A 55 -9.59 -4.60 -8.45
N LEU A 56 -10.16 -5.65 -9.03
CA LEU A 56 -10.78 -5.59 -10.37
C LEU A 56 -12.06 -4.73 -10.41
N GLU A 57 -12.73 -4.53 -9.28
CA GLU A 57 -13.91 -3.66 -9.15
C GLU A 57 -13.57 -2.16 -9.02
N LEU A 58 -12.29 -1.80 -8.89
CA LEU A 58 -11.83 -0.43 -8.66
C LEU A 58 -11.23 0.18 -9.93
N ASP A 59 -11.49 1.47 -10.15
CA ASP A 59 -10.83 2.25 -11.20
C ASP A 59 -9.42 2.66 -10.75
N ASN A 60 -8.43 2.38 -11.61
CA ASN A 60 -7.00 2.64 -11.41
C ASN A 60 -6.47 2.21 -10.00
N PRO A 61 -6.56 0.92 -9.65
CA PRO A 61 -6.20 0.45 -8.32
C PRO A 61 -4.69 0.37 -8.13
N VAL A 62 -4.21 0.85 -6.98
CA VAL A 62 -2.83 0.68 -6.53
C VAL A 62 -2.80 -0.36 -5.42
N VAL A 63 -2.04 -1.43 -5.59
CA VAL A 63 -1.87 -2.46 -4.56
C VAL A 63 -0.59 -2.17 -3.77
N VAL A 64 -0.72 -2.06 -2.45
CA VAL A 64 0.40 -1.85 -1.53
C VAL A 64 0.46 -3.05 -0.58
N LEU A 65 1.63 -3.68 -0.47
CA LEU A 65 1.87 -4.74 0.50
C LEU A 65 2.52 -4.13 1.74
N SER A 66 2.03 -4.45 2.95
CA SER A 66 2.66 -4.00 4.17
C SER A 66 4.09 -4.52 4.23
N PRO A 67 5.03 -3.73 4.80
CA PRO A 67 6.34 -4.25 5.10
C PRO A 67 6.21 -5.45 6.04
N VAL A 68 7.10 -6.42 5.85
CA VAL A 68 7.27 -7.52 6.78
C VAL A 68 8.63 -7.34 7.43
N PRO A 69 8.77 -7.57 8.74
CA PRO A 69 10.07 -7.53 9.36
C PRO A 69 10.97 -8.59 8.70
N VAL A 70 12.00 -8.14 7.98
CA VAL A 70 12.96 -9.05 7.39
C VAL A 70 13.81 -9.61 8.53
N ARG A 71 13.61 -10.88 8.89
CA ARG A 71 14.56 -11.59 9.74
C ARG A 71 15.77 -11.93 8.87
N LEU A 72 16.81 -11.11 8.94
CA LEU A 72 18.14 -11.51 8.47
C LEU A 72 18.62 -12.69 9.33
N GLN A 73 18.41 -13.93 8.88
CA GLN A 73 19.09 -15.08 9.47
C GLN A 73 20.50 -15.17 8.88
N LYS A 74 21.44 -14.63 9.67
CA LYS A 74 22.92 -14.76 9.65
C LYS A 74 23.70 -14.21 8.45
N ARG A 75 24.68 -13.35 8.77
CA ARG A 75 26.02 -13.39 8.15
C ARG A 75 27.11 -13.07 9.18
N VAL A 76 27.84 -14.13 9.52
CA VAL A 76 29.20 -14.26 10.08
C VAL A 76 29.80 -13.02 10.75
N VAL A 77 29.98 -13.11 12.07
CA VAL A 77 31.02 -12.34 12.77
C VAL A 77 32.35 -12.89 12.28
N CYS A 78 33.13 -12.10 11.53
CA CYS A 78 34.56 -12.36 11.40
C CYS A 78 35.18 -12.10 12.77
N GLN A 79 35.41 -13.15 13.55
CA GLN A 79 36.38 -13.07 14.63
C GLN A 79 37.76 -13.09 14.00
N SER A 80 38.53 -12.05 14.29
CA SER A 80 39.98 -11.95 14.09
C SER A 80 40.61 -11.73 15.46
#